data_AF-A0A371GEP2-F1
#
_entry.id   AF-A0A371GEP2-F1
#
_cell.length_a   1.000
_cell.length_b   1.000
_cell.length_c   1.000
_cell.angle_alpha   90.00
_cell.angle_beta   90.00
_cell.angle_gamma   90.00
#
_symmetry.space_group_name_H-M   'P 1'
#
loop_
_entity.id
_entity.type
_entity.pdbx_description
1 polymer ?
#
loop_
_entity_poly.entity_id
_entity_poly.type
_entity_poly.pdbx_seq_one_letter_code
_entity_poly.pdbx_strand_id
1 'polypeptide(L)'
;MLKEKDLGDNQVDKFSELVMLERFQTLVEIDNLLLEPELDPIAELDSILSESYNMSPMSTHSAFVSEIEVQGLNVTAILEKLETLLETSLETISSDDEVKQQFHQVLDQLVQFEDQVPLRLHAVIYKLKSFIDDVDIRYMTAQKTIQDYDQLLQSMSLLSKHLESAKARQDQINSEVSQDKTQFIKINSEIVELEHKLRALVVTRDKLKRALDYCDVENNKLKTQVPECKTITTALKESETSYKMALTNKKRVENEWTDLKKTFVANKI
;
A
#
# COMPACT_ATOMS: atom_id res chain seq x y z
N MET A 1 30.37 -1.06 -19.99
CA MET A 1 29.50 -1.93 -20.81
C MET A 1 28.84 -2.92 -19.85
N LEU A 2 27.60 -2.65 -19.44
CA LEU A 2 26.68 -3.59 -18.77
C LEU A 2 25.33 -2.87 -18.74
N LYS A 3 24.44 -3.30 -19.63
CA LYS A 3 23.03 -2.92 -19.66
C LYS A 3 22.30 -3.99 -18.87
N GLU A 4 21.79 -3.66 -17.70
CA GLU A 4 20.71 -4.45 -17.08
C GLU A 4 19.39 -3.80 -17.47
N LYS A 5 18.60 -4.57 -18.22
CA LYS A 5 17.17 -4.34 -18.44
C LYS A 5 16.47 -4.74 -17.15
N ASP A 6 15.77 -3.80 -16.54
CA ASP A 6 14.76 -4.13 -15.55
C ASP A 6 13.40 -4.09 -16.24
N LEU A 7 12.80 -5.27 -16.37
CA LEU A 7 11.59 -5.54 -17.15
C LEU A 7 10.84 -6.61 -16.36
N GLY A 8 10.04 -6.17 -15.39
CA GLY A 8 9.24 -7.09 -14.59
C GLY A 8 8.65 -6.42 -13.35
N ASP A 9 7.51 -5.76 -13.50
CA ASP A 9 6.32 -6.04 -12.67
C ASP A 9 5.22 -5.04 -13.00
N ASN A 10 4.31 -5.45 -13.88
CA ASN A 10 3.04 -4.75 -14.14
C ASN A 10 1.96 -5.72 -14.65
N GLN A 11 2.03 -7.00 -14.27
CA GLN A 11 1.04 -8.01 -14.67
C GLN A 11 0.05 -8.40 -13.57
N VAL A 12 0.31 -8.06 -12.30
CA VAL A 12 -0.57 -8.48 -11.19
C VAL A 12 -1.84 -7.63 -11.08
N ASP A 13 -1.82 -6.39 -11.58
CA ASP A 13 -2.97 -5.47 -11.49
C ASP A 13 -4.06 -5.76 -12.55
N LYS A 14 -3.66 -6.14 -13.77
CA LYS A 14 -4.60 -6.33 -14.89
C LYS A 14 -5.50 -7.55 -14.75
N PHE A 15 -5.05 -8.61 -14.07
CA PHE A 15 -5.88 -9.81 -13.87
C PHE A 15 -6.95 -9.60 -12.79
N SER A 16 -6.70 -8.74 -11.81
CA SER A 16 -7.65 -8.46 -10.73
C SER A 16 -8.78 -7.54 -11.19
N GLU A 17 -8.48 -6.53 -12.02
CA GLU A 17 -9.51 -5.65 -12.61
C GLU A 17 -10.46 -6.40 -13.54
N LEU A 18 -9.94 -7.31 -14.38
CA LEU A 18 -10.75 -8.03 -15.37
C LEU A 18 -11.74 -9.00 -14.71
N VAL A 19 -11.33 -9.69 -13.65
CA VAL A 19 -12.19 -10.61 -12.88
C VAL A 19 -13.26 -9.88 -12.09
N MET A 20 -12.97 -8.66 -11.61
CA MET A 20 -13.98 -7.81 -10.97
C MET A 20 -15.00 -7.29 -12.00
N LEU A 21 -14.54 -6.81 -13.17
CA LEU A 21 -15.42 -6.25 -14.21
C LEU A 21 -16.42 -7.28 -14.76
N GLU A 22 -15.96 -8.52 -14.97
CA GLU A 22 -16.77 -9.61 -15.54
C GLU A 22 -17.90 -10.04 -14.60
N ARG A 23 -17.68 -9.96 -13.27
CA ARG A 23 -18.71 -10.20 -12.24
C ARG A 23 -19.74 -9.08 -12.14
N PHE A 24 -19.35 -7.82 -12.37
CA PHE A 24 -20.31 -6.71 -12.38
C PHE A 24 -21.17 -6.71 -13.65
N GLN A 25 -20.63 -7.11 -14.80
CA GLN A 25 -21.39 -7.20 -16.05
C GLN A 25 -22.46 -8.29 -16.03
N THR A 26 -22.19 -9.44 -15.39
CA THR A 26 -23.19 -10.51 -15.23
C THR A 26 -24.34 -10.12 -14.27
N LEU A 27 -24.13 -9.14 -13.39
CA LEU A 27 -25.14 -8.65 -12.45
C LEU A 27 -26.05 -7.57 -13.04
N VAL A 28 -25.53 -6.73 -13.95
CA VAL A 28 -26.31 -5.67 -14.61
C VAL A 28 -27.27 -6.23 -15.68
N GLU A 29 -27.01 -7.41 -16.22
CA GLU A 29 -27.85 -8.03 -17.26
C GLU A 29 -29.14 -8.68 -16.72
N ILE A 30 -29.30 -8.83 -15.40
CA ILE A 30 -30.50 -9.47 -14.80
C ILE A 30 -31.65 -8.45 -14.61
N ASP A 31 -31.36 -7.15 -14.50
CA ASP A 31 -32.37 -6.11 -14.24
C ASP A 31 -33.15 -5.61 -15.48
N ASN A 32 -32.89 -6.16 -16.68
CA ASN A 32 -33.46 -5.64 -17.93
C ASN A 32 -34.55 -6.52 -18.58
N LEU A 33 -35.14 -7.47 -17.86
CA LEU A 33 -36.25 -8.27 -18.38
C LEU A 33 -37.52 -8.08 -17.55
N LEU A 34 -38.54 -7.50 -18.20
CA LEU A 34 -39.96 -7.35 -17.79
C LEU A 34 -40.34 -6.11 -16.98
N LEU A 35 -40.37 -4.95 -17.66
CA LEU A 35 -41.36 -3.91 -17.37
C LEU A 35 -42.57 -4.13 -18.28
N GLU A 36 -43.47 -5.03 -17.87
CA GLU A 36 -44.89 -4.88 -18.23
C GLU A 36 -45.50 -3.79 -17.34
N PRO A 37 -46.56 -3.09 -17.79
CA PRO A 37 -47.21 -2.08 -16.95
C PRO A 37 -47.80 -2.77 -15.73
N GLU A 38 -47.19 -2.53 -14.57
CA GLU A 38 -47.61 -3.04 -13.27
C GLU A 38 -48.96 -2.38 -12.90
N LEU A 39 -50.05 -2.96 -13.41
CA LEU A 39 -51.40 -2.63 -12.97
C LEU A 39 -51.56 -3.20 -11.56
N ASP A 40 -51.39 -2.33 -10.56
CA ASP A 40 -51.59 -2.63 -9.14
C ASP A 40 -53.04 -3.12 -8.91
N PRO A 41 -53.24 -4.44 -8.70
CA PRO A 41 -54.57 -5.03 -8.55
C PRO A 41 -55.28 -4.54 -7.28
N ILE A 42 -54.53 -4.09 -6.27
CA ILE A 42 -55.06 -3.56 -5.01
C ILE A 42 -55.64 -2.17 -5.25
N ALA A 43 -54.92 -1.31 -5.98
CA ALA A 43 -55.41 0.02 -6.36
C ALA A 43 -56.67 -0.03 -7.24
N GLU A 44 -56.78 -1.03 -8.12
CA GLU A 44 -57.98 -1.26 -8.95
C GLU A 44 -59.18 -1.75 -8.10
N LEU A 45 -58.93 -2.62 -7.11
CA LEU A 45 -59.95 -3.09 -6.16
C LEU A 45 -60.49 -1.95 -5.28
N ASP A 46 -59.60 -1.14 -4.71
CA ASP A 46 -59.95 0.01 -3.84
C ASP A 46 -60.78 1.05 -4.59
N SER A 47 -60.45 1.33 -5.86
CA SER A 47 -61.21 2.23 -6.72
C SER A 47 -62.63 1.71 -6.97
N ILE A 48 -62.79 0.41 -7.17
CA ILE A 48 -64.09 -0.22 -7.47
C ILE A 48 -64.99 -0.28 -6.23
N LEU A 49 -64.41 -0.58 -5.06
CA LEU A 49 -65.13 -0.62 -3.78
C LEU A 49 -65.57 0.80 -3.38
N SER A 50 -64.71 1.80 -3.59
CA SER A 50 -64.98 3.22 -3.33
C SER A 50 -66.08 3.81 -4.23
N GLU A 51 -66.20 3.37 -5.49
CA GLU A 51 -67.29 3.81 -6.38
C GLU A 51 -68.66 3.23 -5.99
N SER A 52 -68.71 2.07 -5.33
CA SER A 52 -69.98 1.42 -4.95
C SER A 52 -70.74 2.16 -3.84
N TYR A 53 -70.03 2.94 -3.02
CA TYR A 53 -70.63 3.80 -1.99
C TYR A 53 -71.27 5.08 -2.57
N ASN A 54 -70.98 5.44 -3.84
CA ASN A 54 -71.43 6.70 -4.45
C ASN A 54 -72.72 6.58 -5.29
N MET A 55 -73.31 5.39 -5.42
CA MET A 55 -74.54 5.17 -6.19
C MET A 55 -75.61 4.43 -5.39
N SER A 56 -76.28 5.15 -4.47
CA SER A 56 -77.67 4.85 -4.12
C SER A 56 -78.37 6.05 -3.47
N PRO A 57 -79.41 6.65 -4.08
CA PRO A 57 -80.31 7.58 -3.42
C PRO A 57 -81.59 6.87 -2.90
N MET A 58 -81.87 7.08 -1.61
CA MET A 58 -83.16 7.09 -0.89
C MET A 58 -84.20 5.95 -1.08
N SER A 59 -84.67 5.39 0.04
CA SER A 59 -86.08 5.53 0.45
C SER A 59 -86.33 5.04 1.89
N THR A 60 -86.81 5.94 2.74
CA THR A 60 -87.42 5.65 4.05
C THR A 60 -88.83 5.07 3.86
N HIS A 61 -89.11 3.85 4.32
CA HIS A 61 -90.40 3.51 4.93
C HIS A 61 -90.31 2.32 5.91
N SER A 62 -91.08 2.46 6.99
CA SER A 62 -91.29 1.60 8.15
C SER A 62 -92.00 0.27 7.84
N ALA A 63 -91.62 -0.82 8.52
CA ALA A 63 -92.48 -1.67 9.37
C ALA A 63 -91.96 -3.12 9.57
N PHE A 64 -92.04 -3.54 10.84
CA PHE A 64 -92.03 -4.86 11.50
C PHE A 64 -92.11 -6.19 10.68
N VAL A 65 -91.33 -7.18 11.18
CA VAL A 65 -91.45 -8.68 11.14
C VAL A 65 -91.25 -9.38 9.80
N SER A 66 -90.21 -10.23 9.69
CA SER A 66 -90.34 -11.67 9.93
C SER A 66 -89.01 -12.38 9.64
N GLU A 67 -88.62 -13.27 10.55
CA GLU A 67 -87.78 -14.43 10.26
C GLU A 67 -88.31 -15.12 8.99
N ILE A 68 -87.41 -15.41 8.05
CA ILE A 68 -87.35 -16.64 7.26
C ILE A 68 -85.91 -16.74 6.71
N GLU A 69 -85.26 -17.85 7.06
CA GLU A 69 -84.03 -18.35 6.49
C GLU A 69 -84.03 -18.28 4.96
N VAL A 70 -83.04 -17.60 4.39
CA VAL A 70 -82.53 -17.93 3.06
C VAL A 70 -81.02 -18.11 3.22
N GLN A 71 -80.58 -19.37 3.15
CA GLN A 71 -79.19 -19.75 2.95
C GLN A 71 -78.67 -19.12 1.65
N GLY A 72 -78.09 -17.93 1.77
CA GLY A 72 -77.27 -17.32 0.73
C GLY A 72 -76.01 -16.82 1.42
N LEU A 73 -74.88 -17.46 1.16
CA LEU A 73 -73.57 -16.86 1.41
C LEU A 73 -73.55 -15.55 0.61
N ASN A 74 -73.75 -14.43 1.29
CA ASN A 74 -73.84 -13.13 0.63
C ASN A 74 -72.45 -12.77 0.11
N VAL A 75 -72.33 -12.51 -1.20
CA VAL A 75 -71.08 -12.07 -1.86
C VAL A 75 -70.42 -10.92 -1.11
N THR A 76 -71.21 -10.06 -0.46
CA THR A 76 -70.72 -8.99 0.44
C THR A 76 -69.83 -9.53 1.57
N ALA A 77 -70.23 -10.60 2.27
CA ALA A 77 -69.44 -11.17 3.37
C ALA A 77 -68.15 -11.85 2.87
N ILE A 78 -68.16 -12.37 1.64
CA ILE A 78 -66.97 -12.96 1.01
C ILE A 78 -65.98 -11.85 0.64
N LEU A 79 -66.47 -10.72 0.13
CA LEU A 79 -65.65 -9.53 -0.17
C LEU A 79 -65.08 -8.88 1.09
N GLU A 80 -65.87 -8.73 2.17
CA GLU A 80 -65.37 -8.26 3.47
C GLU A 80 -64.25 -9.16 4.00
N LYS A 81 -64.40 -10.48 3.85
CA LYS A 81 -63.33 -11.41 4.24
C LYS A 81 -62.08 -11.27 3.36
N LEU A 82 -62.24 -11.03 2.06
CA LEU A 82 -61.12 -10.76 1.17
C LEU A 82 -60.39 -9.48 1.56
N GLU A 83 -61.12 -8.42 1.90
CA GLU A 83 -60.58 -7.15 2.39
C GLU A 83 -59.73 -7.38 3.66
N THR A 84 -60.24 -8.13 4.64
CA THR A 84 -59.48 -8.47 5.85
C THR A 84 -58.22 -9.30 5.58
N LEU A 85 -58.23 -10.13 4.54
CA LEU A 85 -57.05 -10.89 4.13
C LEU A 85 -56.03 -10.00 3.42
N LEU A 86 -56.46 -9.04 2.62
CA LEU A 86 -55.57 -8.09 1.93
C LEU A 86 -54.82 -7.17 2.91
N GLU A 87 -55.33 -6.97 4.12
CA GLU A 87 -54.66 -6.24 5.20
C GLU A 87 -53.50 -7.03 5.84
N THR A 88 -53.37 -8.32 5.55
CA THR A 88 -52.24 -9.14 6.03
C THR A 88 -50.94 -8.77 5.31
N SER A 89 -49.83 -8.78 6.06
CA SER A 89 -48.53 -8.41 5.50
C SER A 89 -48.04 -9.48 4.51
N LEU A 90 -47.26 -9.06 3.51
CA LEU A 90 -46.67 -9.97 2.51
C LEU A 90 -45.82 -11.09 3.15
N GLU A 91 -45.11 -10.78 4.24
CA GLU A 91 -44.32 -11.75 5.01
C GLU A 91 -45.22 -12.82 5.64
N THR A 92 -46.37 -12.42 6.19
CA THR A 92 -47.36 -13.35 6.75
C THR A 92 -48.00 -14.18 5.66
N ILE A 93 -48.39 -13.56 4.54
CA ILE A 93 -48.97 -14.27 3.38
C ILE A 93 -47.98 -15.31 2.87
N SER A 94 -46.68 -15.03 2.82
CA SER A 94 -45.70 -16.00 2.34
C SER A 94 -45.34 -17.09 3.39
N SER A 95 -45.34 -16.75 4.67
CA SER A 95 -44.86 -17.65 5.73
C SER A 95 -45.96 -18.52 6.35
N ASP A 96 -47.23 -18.13 6.20
CA ASP A 96 -48.38 -18.80 6.80
C ASP A 96 -49.27 -19.45 5.74
N ASP A 97 -49.15 -20.78 5.63
CA ASP A 97 -49.94 -21.57 4.67
C ASP A 97 -51.45 -21.52 4.98
N GLU A 98 -51.86 -21.26 6.22
CA GLU A 98 -53.27 -21.13 6.59
C GLU A 98 -53.86 -19.86 6.00
N VAL A 99 -53.12 -18.75 6.03
CA VAL A 99 -53.53 -17.47 5.40
C VAL A 99 -53.63 -17.63 3.88
N LYS A 100 -52.69 -18.33 3.22
CA LYS A 100 -52.78 -18.62 1.77
C LYS A 100 -53.99 -19.47 1.43
N GLN A 101 -54.25 -20.52 2.22
CA GLN A 101 -55.43 -21.36 2.02
C GLN A 101 -56.71 -20.55 2.19
N GLN A 102 -56.76 -19.60 3.13
CA GLN A 102 -57.89 -18.69 3.26
C GLN A 102 -58.04 -17.79 2.02
N PHE A 103 -56.95 -17.27 1.45
CA PHE A 103 -56.97 -16.54 0.18
C PHE A 103 -57.53 -17.41 -0.96
N HIS A 104 -57.02 -18.63 -1.16
CA HIS A 104 -57.53 -19.54 -2.19
C HIS A 104 -59.00 -19.87 -1.98
N GLN A 105 -59.42 -20.14 -0.74
CA GLN A 105 -60.80 -20.47 -0.42
C GLN A 105 -61.74 -19.30 -0.71
N VAL A 106 -61.37 -18.07 -0.34
CA VAL A 106 -62.18 -16.87 -0.60
C VAL A 106 -62.24 -16.56 -2.10
N LEU A 107 -61.12 -16.70 -2.81
CA LEU A 107 -61.08 -16.48 -4.27
C LEU A 107 -61.88 -17.54 -5.04
N ASP A 108 -61.82 -18.81 -4.63
CA ASP A 108 -62.62 -19.88 -5.22
C ASP A 108 -64.11 -19.69 -4.96
N GLN A 109 -64.50 -19.19 -3.78
CA GLN A 109 -65.88 -18.81 -3.48
C GLN A 109 -66.36 -17.68 -4.40
N LEU A 110 -65.55 -16.65 -4.64
CA LEU A 110 -65.90 -15.56 -5.56
C LEU A 110 -66.07 -16.04 -7.01
N VAL A 111 -65.25 -17.01 -7.45
CA VAL A 111 -65.41 -17.64 -8.77
C VAL A 111 -66.70 -18.47 -8.84
N GLN A 112 -67.09 -19.15 -7.76
CA GLN A 112 -68.34 -19.94 -7.74
C GLN A 112 -69.60 -19.07 -7.82
N PHE A 113 -69.55 -17.82 -7.34
CA PHE A 113 -70.65 -16.87 -7.41
C PHE A 113 -70.50 -15.88 -8.59
N GLU A 114 -69.95 -16.35 -9.72
CA GLU A 114 -69.57 -15.53 -10.89
C GLU A 114 -70.66 -14.55 -11.33
N ASP A 115 -71.91 -15.03 -11.40
CA ASP A 115 -73.10 -14.27 -11.84
C ASP A 115 -73.49 -13.12 -10.89
N GLN A 116 -73.02 -13.16 -9.64
CA GLN A 116 -73.32 -12.18 -8.60
C GLN A 116 -72.13 -11.23 -8.34
N VAL A 117 -70.96 -11.55 -8.88
CA VAL A 117 -69.76 -10.71 -8.80
C VAL A 117 -69.73 -9.75 -9.99
N PRO A 118 -69.63 -8.42 -9.77
CA PRO A 118 -69.50 -7.44 -10.85
C PRO A 118 -68.40 -7.82 -11.86
N LEU A 119 -68.70 -7.78 -13.16
CA LEU A 119 -67.79 -8.16 -14.27
C LEU A 119 -66.37 -7.55 -14.14
N ARG A 120 -66.28 -6.33 -13.62
CA ARG A 120 -65.02 -5.62 -13.34
C ARG A 120 -64.10 -6.30 -12.32
N LEU A 121 -64.64 -7.05 -11.36
CA LEU A 121 -63.86 -7.72 -10.32
C LEU A 121 -63.27 -9.07 -10.77
N HIS A 122 -63.79 -9.66 -11.85
CA HIS A 122 -63.30 -10.94 -12.35
C HIS A 122 -61.83 -10.89 -12.70
N ALA A 123 -61.41 -9.85 -13.43
CA ALA A 123 -60.01 -9.64 -13.78
C ALA A 123 -59.11 -9.51 -12.54
N VAL A 124 -59.59 -8.82 -11.51
CA VAL A 124 -58.86 -8.62 -10.25
C VAL A 124 -58.73 -9.92 -9.47
N ILE A 125 -59.81 -10.72 -9.39
CA ILE A 125 -59.81 -12.03 -8.72
C ILE A 125 -58.79 -12.98 -9.37
N TYR A 126 -58.75 -13.04 -10.70
CA TYR A 126 -57.77 -13.86 -11.42
C TYR A 126 -56.32 -13.38 -11.18
N LYS A 127 -56.07 -12.06 -11.22
CA LYS A 127 -54.75 -11.49 -10.91
C LYS A 127 -54.33 -11.80 -9.47
N LEU A 128 -55.24 -11.66 -8.50
CA LEU A 128 -54.94 -11.91 -7.10
C LEU A 128 -54.66 -13.40 -6.86
N LYS A 129 -55.41 -14.29 -7.51
CA LYS A 129 -55.16 -15.73 -7.44
C LYS A 129 -53.77 -16.08 -7.94
N SER A 130 -53.41 -15.61 -9.14
CA SER A 130 -52.05 -15.77 -9.67
C SER A 130 -50.98 -15.14 -8.79
N PHE A 131 -51.28 -13.99 -8.17
CA PHE A 131 -50.36 -13.33 -7.27
C PHE A 131 -50.04 -14.20 -6.04
N ILE A 132 -51.08 -14.75 -5.41
CA ILE A 132 -50.95 -15.63 -4.23
C ILE A 132 -50.23 -16.93 -4.60
N ASP A 133 -50.48 -17.51 -5.78
CA ASP A 133 -49.77 -18.70 -6.26
C ASP A 133 -48.24 -18.47 -6.37
N ASP A 134 -47.83 -17.27 -6.77
CA ASP A 134 -46.41 -16.92 -7.02
C ASP A 134 -45.74 -16.16 -5.86
N VAL A 135 -46.47 -15.81 -4.80
CA VAL A 135 -45.97 -14.91 -3.74
C VAL A 135 -44.78 -15.53 -2.99
N ASP A 136 -44.80 -16.84 -2.77
CA ASP A 136 -43.75 -17.55 -2.04
C ASP A 136 -42.43 -17.53 -2.76
N ILE A 137 -42.45 -17.87 -4.05
CA ILE A 137 -41.25 -17.93 -4.88
C ILE A 137 -40.63 -16.53 -4.94
N ARG A 138 -41.45 -15.51 -5.15
CA ARG A 138 -40.97 -14.12 -5.25
C ARG A 138 -40.44 -13.59 -3.92
N TYR A 139 -41.18 -13.78 -2.82
CA TYR A 139 -40.77 -13.32 -1.50
C TYR A 139 -39.49 -14.00 -1.04
N MET A 140 -39.40 -15.34 -1.14
CA MET A 140 -38.19 -16.08 -0.76
C MET A 140 -36.97 -15.70 -1.61
N THR A 141 -37.16 -15.50 -2.92
CA THR A 141 -36.08 -15.06 -3.82
C THR A 141 -35.60 -13.66 -3.46
N ALA A 142 -36.52 -12.73 -3.19
CA ALA A 142 -36.18 -11.37 -2.76
C ALA A 142 -35.46 -11.38 -1.40
N GLN A 143 -35.97 -12.13 -0.42
CA GLN A 143 -35.36 -12.23 0.90
C GLN A 143 -33.95 -12.82 0.83
N LYS A 144 -33.75 -13.87 0.03
CA LYS A 144 -32.42 -14.46 -0.18
C LYS A 144 -31.45 -13.46 -0.82
N THR A 145 -31.92 -12.73 -1.83
CA THR A 145 -31.15 -11.68 -2.50
C THR A 145 -30.74 -10.59 -1.51
N ILE A 146 -31.66 -10.11 -0.68
CA ILE A 146 -31.38 -9.10 0.36
C ILE A 146 -30.31 -9.62 1.34
N GLN A 147 -30.43 -10.86 1.82
CA GLN A 147 -29.45 -11.45 2.72
C GLN A 147 -28.05 -11.56 2.09
N ASP A 148 -27.98 -11.95 0.82
CA ASP A 148 -26.72 -12.07 0.09
C ASP A 148 -26.07 -10.68 -0.11
N TYR A 149 -26.87 -9.64 -0.40
CA TYR A 149 -26.38 -8.26 -0.49
C TYR A 149 -25.90 -7.72 0.86
N ASP A 150 -26.58 -8.01 1.96
CA ASP A 150 -26.13 -7.61 3.30
C ASP A 150 -24.78 -8.25 3.65
N GLN A 151 -24.59 -9.54 3.33
CA GLN A 151 -23.30 -10.21 3.51
C GLN A 151 -22.20 -9.57 2.65
N LEU A 152 -22.52 -9.25 1.40
CA LEU A 152 -21.60 -8.57 0.50
C LEU A 152 -21.19 -7.20 1.04
N LEU A 153 -22.14 -6.39 1.52
CA LEU A 153 -21.87 -5.07 2.12
C LEU A 153 -20.97 -5.18 3.35
N GLN A 154 -21.19 -6.16 4.22
CA GLN A 154 -20.33 -6.43 5.37
C GLN A 154 -18.91 -6.80 4.94
N SER A 155 -18.77 -7.64 3.91
CA SER A 155 -17.46 -8.03 3.38
C SER A 155 -16.71 -6.85 2.74
N MET A 156 -17.41 -5.98 1.99
CA MET A 156 -16.86 -4.77 1.40
C MET A 156 -16.37 -3.79 2.47
N SER A 157 -17.13 -3.63 3.55
CA SER A 157 -16.74 -2.78 4.69
C SER A 157 -15.45 -3.26 5.35
N LEU A 158 -15.31 -4.58 5.56
CA LEU A 158 -14.09 -5.17 6.10
C LEU A 158 -12.90 -5.00 5.14
N LEU A 159 -13.11 -5.25 3.85
CA LEU A 159 -12.07 -5.08 2.83
C LEU A 159 -11.59 -3.63 2.74
N SER A 160 -12.51 -2.66 2.81
CA SER A 160 -12.19 -1.23 2.81
C SER A 160 -11.28 -0.84 3.98
N LYS A 161 -11.57 -1.32 5.20
CA LYS A 161 -10.72 -1.11 6.37
C LYS A 161 -9.33 -1.73 6.21
N HIS A 162 -9.25 -2.94 5.65
CA HIS A 162 -7.96 -3.58 5.36
C HIS A 162 -7.15 -2.80 4.32
N LEU A 163 -7.81 -2.28 3.28
CA LEU A 163 -7.17 -1.46 2.26
C LEU A 163 -6.61 -0.16 2.85
N GLU A 164 -7.38 0.53 3.68
CA GLU A 164 -6.93 1.75 4.36
C GLU A 164 -5.72 1.48 5.26
N SER A 165 -5.75 0.40 6.04
CA SER A 165 -4.62 -0.02 6.87
C SER A 165 -3.38 -0.39 6.04
N ALA A 166 -3.56 -1.09 4.91
CA ALA A 166 -2.47 -1.43 4.01
C ALA A 166 -1.84 -0.18 3.39
N LYS A 167 -2.65 0.79 2.97
CA LYS A 167 -2.19 2.07 2.42
C LYS A 167 -1.39 2.87 3.45
N ALA A 168 -1.87 2.96 4.69
CA ALA A 168 -1.13 3.61 5.77
C ALA A 168 0.24 2.96 6.03
N ARG A 169 0.32 1.62 6.00
CA ARG A 169 1.60 0.90 6.13
C ARG A 169 2.52 1.15 4.94
N GLN A 170 1.98 1.20 3.72
CA GLN A 170 2.74 1.51 2.52
C GLN A 170 3.37 2.90 2.62
N ASP A 171 2.60 3.90 3.05
CA ASP A 171 3.10 5.27 3.24
C ASP A 171 4.20 5.33 4.30
N GLN A 172 4.05 4.59 5.41
CA GLN A 172 5.08 4.47 6.43
C GLN A 172 6.38 3.88 5.86
N ILE A 173 6.29 2.74 5.16
CA ILE A 173 7.46 2.07 4.56
C ILE A 173 8.15 3.01 3.56
N ASN A 174 7.40 3.72 2.72
CA ASN A 174 7.96 4.66 1.76
C ASN A 174 8.73 5.81 2.44
N SER A 175 8.25 6.29 3.58
CA SER A 175 8.94 7.29 4.40
C SER A 175 10.25 6.75 4.96
N GLU A 176 10.23 5.54 5.54
CA GLU A 176 11.42 4.87 6.09
C GLU A 176 12.48 4.62 5.00
N VAL A 177 12.08 4.09 3.84
CA VAL A 177 12.97 3.88 2.68
C VAL A 177 13.61 5.18 2.22
N SER A 178 12.87 6.29 2.20
CA SER A 178 13.39 7.60 1.81
C SER A 178 14.41 8.14 2.81
N GLN A 179 14.18 7.93 4.11
CA GLN A 179 15.11 8.27 5.17
C GLN A 179 16.40 7.45 5.05
N ASP A 180 16.28 6.14 4.90
CA ASP A 180 17.43 5.24 4.78
C ASP A 180 18.26 5.54 3.54
N LYS A 181 17.62 5.85 2.41
CA LYS A 181 18.31 6.30 1.19
C LYS A 181 19.14 7.57 1.44
N THR A 182 18.61 8.51 2.22
CA THR A 182 19.33 9.74 2.58
C THR A 182 20.54 9.43 3.47
N GLN A 183 20.39 8.55 4.46
CA GLN A 183 21.50 8.11 5.31
C GLN A 183 22.58 7.37 4.51
N PHE A 184 22.18 6.49 3.59
CA PHE A 184 23.08 5.77 2.72
C PHE A 184 23.96 6.72 1.89
N ILE A 185 23.35 7.74 1.26
CA ILE A 185 24.09 8.74 0.49
C ILE A 185 25.11 9.47 1.38
N LYS A 186 24.72 9.83 2.61
CA LYS A 186 25.62 10.47 3.57
C LYS A 186 26.81 9.58 3.91
N ILE A 187 26.57 8.34 4.33
CA ILE A 187 27.64 7.37 4.68
C ILE A 187 28.57 7.16 3.48
N ASN A 188 28.01 7.01 2.29
CA ASN A 188 28.81 6.85 1.08
C ASN A 188 29.72 8.06 0.80
N SER A 189 29.24 9.29 1.06
CA SER A 189 30.07 10.49 0.94
C SER A 189 31.22 10.53 1.96
N GLU A 190 30.97 10.10 3.19
CA GLU A 190 32.00 10.00 4.25
C GLU A 190 33.06 8.96 3.89
N ILE A 191 32.66 7.81 3.33
CA ILE A 191 33.58 6.79 2.83
C ILE A 191 34.51 7.37 1.77
N VAL A 192 33.98 8.06 0.76
CA VAL A 192 34.78 8.68 -0.32
C VAL A 192 35.78 9.70 0.25
N GLU A 193 35.38 10.49 1.23
CA GLU A 193 36.27 11.46 1.87
C GLU A 193 37.41 10.76 2.65
N LEU A 194 37.09 9.70 3.39
CA LEU A 194 38.07 8.91 4.12
C LEU A 194 39.05 8.19 3.19
N GLU A 195 38.58 7.65 2.07
CA GLU A 195 39.43 7.06 1.03
C GLU A 195 40.42 8.08 0.47
N HIS A 196 39.97 9.32 0.24
CA HIS A 196 40.84 10.39 -0.22
C HIS A 196 41.92 10.73 0.81
N LYS A 197 41.55 10.87 2.09
CA LYS A 197 42.49 11.10 3.20
C LYS A 197 43.52 9.97 3.32
N LEU A 198 43.08 8.72 3.19
CA LEU A 198 43.96 7.56 3.24
C LEU A 198 45.00 7.58 2.11
N ARG A 199 44.60 7.92 0.89
CA ARG A 199 45.53 8.06 -0.24
C ARG A 199 46.59 9.14 0.02
N ALA A 200 46.20 10.27 0.60
CA ALA A 200 47.15 11.34 0.95
C ALA A 200 48.16 10.90 2.03
N LEU A 201 47.70 10.14 3.04
CA LEU A 201 48.57 9.57 4.07
C LEU A 201 49.56 8.54 3.49
N VAL A 202 49.10 7.69 2.57
CA VAL A 202 49.97 6.72 1.86
C VAL A 202 51.10 7.45 1.12
N VAL A 203 50.77 8.51 0.36
CA VAL A 203 51.80 9.32 -0.34
C VAL A 203 52.78 9.95 0.64
N THR A 204 52.30 10.44 1.78
CA THR A 204 53.14 11.06 2.82
C THR A 204 54.09 10.04 3.45
N ARG A 205 53.58 8.85 3.80
CA ARG A 205 54.38 7.73 4.30
C ARG A 205 55.50 7.37 3.32
N ASP A 206 55.18 7.27 2.03
CA ASP A 206 56.16 6.88 1.01
C ASP A 206 57.24 7.96 0.77
N LYS A 207 56.91 9.24 0.98
CA LYS A 207 57.91 10.33 1.01
C LYS A 207 58.83 10.22 2.23
N LEU A 208 58.27 9.99 3.41
CA LEU A 208 59.04 9.83 4.65
C LEU A 208 59.96 8.60 4.60
N LYS A 209 59.45 7.48 4.06
CA LYS A 209 60.23 6.25 3.82
C LYS A 209 61.49 6.57 3.00
N ARG A 210 61.34 7.24 1.86
CA ARG A 210 62.48 7.64 1.00
C ARG A 210 63.45 8.59 1.70
N ALA A 211 62.94 9.54 2.49
CA ALA A 211 63.79 10.45 3.25
C ALA A 211 64.60 9.71 4.33
N LEU A 212 63.98 8.75 5.01
CA LEU A 212 64.65 7.89 5.99
C LEU A 212 65.75 7.05 5.32
N ASP A 213 65.42 6.38 4.22
CA ASP A 213 66.39 5.56 3.47
C ASP A 213 67.61 6.41 3.02
N TYR A 214 67.39 7.65 2.58
CA TYR A 214 68.46 8.59 2.24
C TYR A 214 69.34 8.96 3.46
N CYS A 215 68.71 9.29 4.60
CA CYS A 215 69.43 9.61 5.83
C CYS A 215 70.27 8.42 6.33
N ASP A 216 69.74 7.20 6.23
CA ASP A 216 70.46 5.99 6.62
C ASP A 216 71.72 5.77 5.75
N VAL A 217 71.62 6.02 4.44
CA VAL A 217 72.78 5.96 3.54
C VAL A 217 73.84 6.99 3.93
N GLU A 218 73.47 8.26 4.13
CA GLU A 218 74.45 9.30 4.47
C GLU A 218 75.06 9.08 5.87
N ASN A 219 74.27 8.61 6.84
CA ASN A 219 74.76 8.26 8.16
C ASN A 219 75.80 7.12 8.10
N ASN A 220 75.56 6.10 7.28
CA ASN A 220 76.53 5.01 7.09
C ASN A 220 77.84 5.50 6.45
N LYS A 221 77.76 6.44 5.51
CA LYS A 221 78.95 7.09 4.93
C LYS A 221 79.70 7.95 5.95
N LEU A 222 79.00 8.69 6.81
CA LEU A 222 79.64 9.44 7.88
C LEU A 222 80.31 8.52 8.92
N LYS A 223 79.70 7.36 9.23
CA LYS A 223 80.30 6.36 10.12
C LYS A 223 81.66 5.86 9.63
N THR A 224 81.90 5.81 8.32
CA THR A 224 83.21 5.43 7.77
C THR A 224 84.18 6.61 7.72
N GLN A 225 83.72 7.82 7.41
CA GLN A 225 84.57 9.01 7.28
C GLN A 225 85.05 9.57 8.63
N VAL A 226 84.21 9.52 9.67
CA VAL A 226 84.56 10.09 10.99
C VAL A 226 85.81 9.44 11.61
N PRO A 227 85.96 8.09 11.62
CA PRO A 227 87.20 7.45 12.06
C PRO A 227 88.42 7.85 11.23
N GLU A 228 88.28 7.94 9.90
CA GLU A 228 89.37 8.35 9.01
C GLU A 228 89.87 9.76 9.34
N CYS A 229 88.95 10.72 9.47
CA CYS A 229 89.27 12.09 9.89
C CYS A 229 89.94 12.13 11.28
N LYS A 230 89.51 11.28 12.22
CA LYS A 230 90.16 11.17 13.53
C LYS A 230 91.60 10.68 13.39
N THR A 231 91.85 9.66 12.58
CA THR A 231 93.21 9.13 12.32
C THR A 231 94.11 10.19 11.70
N ILE A 232 93.64 10.89 10.67
CA ILE A 232 94.39 11.98 10.01
C ILE A 232 94.69 13.11 11.01
N THR A 233 93.71 13.50 11.82
CA THR A 233 93.88 14.56 12.84
C THR A 233 94.94 14.18 13.86
N THR A 234 94.97 12.92 14.32
CA THR A 234 95.99 12.42 15.25
C THR A 234 97.37 12.43 14.62
N ALA A 235 97.52 11.88 13.40
CA ALA A 235 98.79 11.86 12.69
C ALA A 235 99.33 13.28 12.42
N LEU A 236 98.44 14.22 12.07
CA LEU A 236 98.82 15.62 11.86
C LEU A 236 99.37 16.24 13.16
N LYS A 237 98.69 16.04 14.29
CA LYS A 237 99.15 16.52 15.62
C LYS A 237 100.51 15.94 16.01
N GLU A 238 100.72 14.64 15.77
CA GLU A 238 102.00 13.99 16.02
C GLU A 238 103.11 14.60 15.16
N SER A 239 102.85 14.81 13.86
CA SER A 239 103.80 15.40 12.92
C SER A 239 104.11 16.88 13.20
N GLU A 240 103.17 17.63 13.81
CA GLU A 240 103.33 19.06 14.10
C GLU A 240 104.54 19.32 15.02
N THR A 241 104.74 18.46 16.02
CA THR A 241 105.89 18.55 16.94
C THR A 241 107.21 18.36 16.19
N SER A 242 107.26 17.35 15.31
CA SER A 242 108.42 17.06 14.46
C SER A 242 108.71 18.20 13.49
N TYR A 243 107.67 18.78 12.87
CA TYR A 243 107.80 19.94 11.99
C TYR A 243 108.36 21.17 12.72
N LYS A 244 107.84 21.50 13.90
CA LYS A 244 108.35 22.60 14.74
C LYS A 244 109.83 22.40 15.08
N MET A 245 110.22 21.17 15.45
CA MET A 245 111.61 20.85 15.74
C MET A 245 112.51 20.99 14.51
N ALA A 246 112.07 20.49 13.36
CA ALA A 246 112.79 20.64 12.09
C ALA A 246 112.98 22.12 11.70
N LEU A 247 111.96 22.96 11.90
CA LEU A 247 112.03 24.40 11.63
C LEU A 247 113.05 25.12 12.54
N THR A 248 113.06 24.80 13.84
CA THR A 248 114.06 25.33 14.77
C THR A 248 115.47 24.88 14.39
N ASN A 249 115.64 23.59 14.05
CA ASN A 249 116.93 23.06 13.62
C ASN A 249 117.42 23.71 12.32
N LYS A 250 116.54 23.92 11.34
CA LYS A 250 116.87 24.66 10.10
C LYS A 250 117.41 26.06 10.41
N LYS A 251 116.68 26.83 11.24
CA LYS A 251 117.10 28.19 11.63
C LYS A 251 118.46 28.20 12.34
N ARG A 252 118.71 27.19 13.19
CA ARG A 252 120.01 27.03 13.85
C ARG A 252 121.13 26.81 12.84
N VAL A 253 120.97 25.89 11.89
CA VAL A 253 121.97 25.62 10.84
C VAL A 253 122.18 26.84 9.94
N GLU A 254 121.13 27.59 9.60
CA GLU A 254 121.24 28.84 8.85
C GLU A 254 122.07 29.90 9.59
N ASN A 255 121.91 30.01 10.91
CA ASN A 255 122.73 30.89 11.75
C ASN A 255 124.19 30.44 11.79
N GLU A 256 124.44 29.14 12.05
CA GLU A 256 125.79 28.55 12.07
C GLU A 256 126.51 28.77 10.74
N TRP A 257 125.82 28.60 9.61
CA TRP A 257 126.37 28.86 8.28
C TRP A 257 126.71 30.34 8.05
N THR A 258 125.85 31.24 8.52
CA THR A 258 126.08 32.68 8.43
C THR A 258 127.30 33.09 9.25
N ASP A 259 127.45 32.55 10.45
CA ASP A 259 128.61 32.81 11.31
C ASP A 259 129.89 32.20 10.71
N LEU A 260 129.84 30.98 10.17
CA LEU A 260 130.97 30.39 9.45
C LEU A 260 131.43 31.27 8.29
N LYS A 261 130.51 31.78 7.47
CA LYS A 261 130.80 32.74 6.40
C LYS A 261 131.49 34.00 6.92
N LYS A 262 130.99 34.61 8.00
CA LYS A 262 131.64 35.78 8.62
C LYS A 262 133.06 35.46 9.09
N THR A 263 133.25 34.30 9.73
CA THR A 263 134.55 33.86 10.25
C THR A 263 135.54 33.60 9.11
N PHE A 264 135.08 33.02 8.01
CA PHE A 264 135.88 32.83 6.79
C PHE A 264 136.30 34.16 6.15
N VAL A 265 135.39 35.13 6.07
CA VAL A 265 135.71 36.48 5.57
C VAL A 265 136.71 37.20 6.48
N ALA A 266 136.57 37.07 7.81
CA ALA A 266 137.46 37.69 8.78
C ALA A 266 138.89 37.10 8.77
N ASN A 267 139.04 35.82 8.38
CA ASN A 267 140.31 35.10 8.33
C ASN A 267 140.95 35.04 6.93
N LYS A 268 140.45 35.82 5.97
CA LYS A 268 141.02 35.91 4.62
C LYS A 268 142.11 36.99 4.60
N ILE A 269 143.38 36.54 4.60
CA ILE A 269 144.59 37.34 4.34
C ILE A 269 144.62 37.75 2.87
#